data_AF-A0A8E0IIM4-F1
#
_entry.id   AF-A0A8E0IIM4-F1
#
_cell.length_a   1.000
_cell.length_b   1.000
_cell.length_c   1.000
_cell.angle_alpha   90.00
_cell.angle_beta   90.00
_cell.angle_gamma   90.00
#
_symmetry.space_group_name_H-M   'P 1'
#
loop_
_entity.id
_entity.type
_entity.pdbx_description
1 polymer ?
#
loop_
_entity_poly.entity_id
_entity_poly.type
_entity_poly.pdbx_seq_one_letter_code
_entity_poly.pdbx_strand_id
1 'polypeptide(L)'
;IMTIFAFSFSDIFDTLGTFIGTGRRTGIFSDADERALEQGSGFSSKMDRALFADSIATGVGSIFGTSNVTTYVESAAGIGAGGRTGLTSVVVAGMFLLSSVFAPFIAIVPTQALAPALILVGIMMMSTFKEIEWEDLSQAVPAFMASIVMGFVYNISYGIAAGFIFYCLIKLITGKVKEIHPVLAIVTIGFILNFVILASL
;
A
#
# COMPACT_ATOMS: atom_id res chain seq x y z
N ILE A 1 4.11 -16.91 13.22
CA ILE A 1 4.37 -17.23 11.79
C ILE A 1 3.23 -16.71 10.92
N MET A 2 1.99 -17.14 11.12
CA MET A 2 0.82 -16.68 10.34
C MET A 2 0.59 -15.15 10.38
N THR A 3 0.85 -14.50 11.52
CA THR A 3 0.79 -13.03 11.65
C THR A 3 1.88 -12.33 10.83
N ILE A 4 3.11 -12.86 10.82
CA ILE A 4 4.22 -12.32 10.03
C ILE A 4 3.90 -12.41 8.53
N PHE A 5 3.31 -13.53 8.09
CA PHE A 5 2.82 -13.67 6.72
C PHE A 5 1.71 -12.67 6.40
N ALA A 6 0.71 -12.53 7.28
CA ALA A 6 -0.39 -11.57 7.07
C ALA A 6 0.11 -10.12 7.01
N PHE A 7 1.03 -9.73 7.91
CA PHE A 7 1.64 -8.40 7.90
C PHE A 7 2.52 -8.18 6.67
N SER A 8 3.33 -9.16 6.26
CA SER A 8 4.19 -9.02 5.08
C SER A 8 3.38 -8.91 3.78
N PHE A 9 2.31 -9.70 3.61
CA PHE A 9 1.43 -9.53 2.46
C PHE A 9 0.67 -8.20 2.53
N SER A 10 0.12 -7.83 3.69
CA SER A 10 -0.53 -6.53 3.87
C SER A 10 0.39 -5.38 3.50
N ASP A 11 1.66 -5.45 3.90
CA ASP A 11 2.68 -4.44 3.62
C ASP A 11 2.98 -4.32 2.11
N ILE A 12 3.19 -5.46 1.44
CA ILE A 12 3.40 -5.49 -0.02
C ILE A 12 2.20 -4.87 -0.74
N PHE A 13 0.97 -5.19 -0.33
CA PHE A 13 -0.23 -4.65 -0.96
C PHE A 13 -0.47 -3.17 -0.62
N ASP A 14 -0.12 -2.73 0.58
CA ASP A 14 -0.19 -1.32 0.96
C ASP A 14 0.81 -0.48 0.17
N THR A 15 2.07 -0.94 0.08
CA THR A 15 3.08 -0.31 -0.78
C THR A 15 2.61 -0.30 -2.22
N LEU A 16 2.13 -1.42 -2.77
CA LEU A 16 1.61 -1.49 -4.15
C LEU A 16 0.48 -0.48 -4.38
N GLY A 17 -0.53 -0.47 -3.52
CA GLY A 17 -1.69 0.41 -3.65
C GLY A 17 -1.31 1.89 -3.54
N THR A 18 -0.48 2.22 -2.55
CA THR A 18 0.00 3.59 -2.35
C THR A 18 0.92 4.05 -3.47
N PHE A 19 1.78 3.16 -3.98
CA PHE A 19 2.71 3.44 -5.07
C PHE A 19 1.99 3.62 -6.41
N ILE A 20 1.03 2.74 -6.74
CA ILE A 20 0.18 2.87 -7.93
C ILE A 20 -0.67 4.14 -7.84
N GLY A 21 -1.34 4.38 -6.72
CA GLY A 21 -2.18 5.57 -6.52
C GLY A 21 -1.37 6.87 -6.60
N THR A 22 -0.22 6.94 -5.93
CA THR A 22 0.69 8.09 -5.98
C THR A 22 1.30 8.27 -7.37
N GLY A 23 1.67 7.17 -8.01
CA GLY A 23 2.22 7.12 -9.36
C GLY A 23 1.30 7.67 -10.43
N ARG A 24 0.03 7.24 -10.41
CA ARG A 24 -1.05 7.73 -11.27
C ARG A 24 -1.30 9.21 -11.06
N ARG A 25 -1.37 9.66 -9.80
CA ARG A 25 -1.59 11.08 -9.49
C ARG A 25 -0.44 12.01 -9.87
N THR A 26 0.79 11.53 -9.82
CA THR A 26 1.99 12.33 -10.12
C THR A 26 2.39 12.28 -11.58
N GLY A 27 1.83 11.34 -12.36
CA GLY A 27 2.19 11.06 -13.74
C GLY A 27 3.62 10.51 -13.89
N ILE A 28 4.20 9.95 -12.82
CA ILE A 28 5.52 9.30 -12.85
C ILE A 28 5.44 7.91 -13.51
N PHE A 29 4.33 7.20 -13.32
CA PHE A 29 4.04 5.95 -14.03
C PHE A 29 3.01 6.24 -15.13
N SER A 30 3.34 5.82 -16.35
CA SER A 30 2.44 5.90 -17.50
C SER A 30 1.60 4.62 -17.58
N ASP A 31 0.40 4.66 -18.18
CA ASP A 31 -0.44 3.47 -18.41
C ASP A 31 0.32 2.33 -19.13
N ALA A 32 1.39 2.69 -19.88
CA ALA A 32 2.29 1.75 -20.52
C ALA A 32 3.25 1.04 -19.55
N ASP A 33 3.71 1.71 -18.48
CA ASP A 33 4.54 1.09 -17.43
C ASP A 33 3.69 0.11 -16.60
N GLU A 34 2.42 0.45 -16.38
CA GLU A 34 1.42 -0.39 -15.68
C GLU A 34 1.09 -1.66 -16.48
N ARG A 35 0.85 -1.54 -17.79
CA ARG A 35 0.67 -2.69 -18.69
C ARG A 35 1.94 -3.52 -18.87
N ALA A 36 3.13 -2.91 -18.79
CA ALA A 36 4.39 -3.63 -18.82
C ALA A 36 4.61 -4.50 -17.57
N LEU A 37 3.93 -4.22 -16.45
CA LEU A 37 3.90 -5.13 -15.28
C LEU A 37 2.91 -6.26 -15.46
N GLU A 38 1.77 -6.01 -16.11
CA GLU A 38 0.78 -7.06 -16.39
C GLU A 38 1.22 -8.02 -17.49
N GLN A 39 2.04 -7.57 -18.46
CA GLN A 39 2.41 -8.34 -19.65
C GLN A 39 3.92 -8.62 -19.81
N GLY A 40 4.79 -8.00 -19.02
CA GLY A 40 6.24 -8.13 -19.14
C GLY A 40 6.79 -9.36 -18.41
N SER A 41 7.44 -10.26 -19.14
CA SER A 41 8.08 -11.47 -18.61
C SER A 41 9.47 -11.22 -18.00
N GLY A 42 9.66 -10.12 -17.24
CA GLY A 42 10.96 -9.86 -16.60
C GLY A 42 11.03 -8.64 -15.70
N PHE A 43 12.10 -8.59 -14.91
CA PHE A 43 12.48 -7.56 -13.91
C PHE A 43 12.90 -6.22 -14.56
N SER A 44 12.05 -5.70 -15.44
CA SER A 44 12.37 -4.61 -16.36
C SER A 44 11.52 -3.37 -16.14
N SER A 45 10.41 -3.46 -15.39
CA SER A 45 9.58 -2.29 -15.14
C SER A 45 10.15 -1.45 -14.00
N LYS A 46 9.91 -0.13 -14.07
CA LYS A 46 10.24 0.79 -12.98
C LYS A 46 9.55 0.39 -11.68
N MET A 47 8.37 -0.22 -11.76
CA MET A 47 7.61 -0.66 -10.59
C MET A 47 8.22 -1.91 -9.95
N ASP A 48 8.77 -2.88 -10.72
CA ASP A 48 9.50 -4.03 -10.15
C ASP A 48 10.71 -3.58 -9.34
N ARG A 49 11.47 -2.62 -9.90
CA ARG A 49 12.65 -2.06 -9.24
C ARG A 49 12.29 -1.28 -7.98
N ALA A 50 11.15 -0.59 -7.98
CA ALA A 50 10.67 0.14 -6.82
C ALA A 50 10.16 -0.79 -5.71
N LEU A 51 9.40 -1.82 -6.05
CA LEU A 51 8.94 -2.85 -5.09
C LEU A 51 10.10 -3.64 -4.50
N PHE A 52 11.13 -3.91 -5.31
CA PHE A 52 12.35 -4.53 -4.82
C PHE A 52 13.13 -3.62 -3.87
N ALA A 53 13.19 -2.32 -4.19
CA ALA A 53 13.81 -1.33 -3.31
C ALA A 53 13.06 -1.21 -1.97
N ASP A 54 11.72 -1.21 -1.99
CA ASP A 54 10.86 -1.23 -0.80
C ASP A 54 11.09 -2.49 0.05
N SER A 55 11.11 -3.66 -0.58
CA SER A 55 11.37 -4.93 0.09
C SER A 55 12.75 -4.97 0.76
N ILE A 56 13.79 -4.45 0.09
CA ILE A 56 15.13 -4.31 0.67
C ILE A 56 15.13 -3.28 1.80
N ALA A 57 14.47 -2.13 1.63
CA ALA A 57 14.40 -1.09 2.64
C ALA A 57 13.69 -1.58 3.91
N THR A 58 12.60 -2.33 3.78
CA THR A 58 11.89 -2.95 4.90
C THR A 58 12.72 -4.06 5.55
N GLY A 59 13.42 -4.89 4.75
CA GLY A 59 14.34 -5.89 5.27
C GLY A 59 15.50 -5.27 6.07
N VAL A 60 16.10 -4.19 5.58
CA VAL A 60 17.16 -3.47 6.29
C VAL A 60 16.61 -2.73 7.51
N GLY A 61 15.48 -2.02 7.37
CA GLY A 61 14.85 -1.27 8.46
C GLY A 61 14.44 -2.14 9.64
N SER A 62 13.88 -3.33 9.37
CA SER A 62 13.52 -4.30 10.41
C SER A 62 14.74 -4.81 11.19
N ILE A 63 15.92 -4.93 10.57
CA ILE A 63 17.18 -5.26 11.27
C ILE A 63 17.59 -4.13 12.23
N PHE A 64 17.35 -2.87 11.84
CA PHE A 64 17.58 -1.70 12.68
C PHE A 64 16.44 -1.45 13.70
N GLY A 65 15.44 -2.33 13.77
CA GLY A 65 14.36 -2.27 14.76
C GLY A 65 13.23 -1.28 14.42
N THR A 66 13.15 -0.78 13.18
CA THR A 66 12.04 0.07 12.73
C THR A 66 10.85 -0.78 12.27
N SER A 67 9.65 -0.19 12.27
CA SER A 67 8.50 -0.79 11.58
C SER A 67 8.76 -0.87 10.06
N ASN A 68 7.83 -1.50 9.33
CA ASN A 68 7.90 -1.58 7.88
C ASN A 68 8.06 -0.19 7.26
N VAL A 69 8.91 -0.10 6.25
CA VAL A 69 9.14 1.14 5.49
C VAL A 69 8.22 1.07 4.28
N THR A 70 7.39 2.09 4.09
CA THR A 70 6.48 2.15 2.94
C THR A 70 6.63 3.47 2.19
N THR A 71 6.05 3.51 0.99
CA THR A 71 5.98 4.73 0.17
C THR A 71 4.95 5.69 0.76
N TYR A 72 5.32 6.95 0.94
CA TYR A 72 4.43 7.97 1.52
C TYR A 72 3.64 8.72 0.44
N VAL A 73 2.33 8.87 0.63
CA VAL A 73 1.44 9.64 -0.26
C VAL A 73 1.82 11.13 -0.28
N GLU A 74 2.38 11.63 0.81
CA GLU A 74 2.89 13.01 0.92
C GLU A 74 4.05 13.27 -0.04
N SER A 75 4.83 12.23 -0.37
CA SER A 75 5.89 12.33 -1.38
C SER A 75 5.33 12.65 -2.76
N ALA A 76 4.06 12.33 -3.02
CA ALA A 76 3.36 12.71 -4.25
C ALA A 76 3.32 14.23 -4.44
N ALA A 77 3.12 14.99 -3.36
CA ALA A 77 3.09 16.45 -3.41
C ALA A 77 4.48 17.02 -3.74
N GLY A 78 5.55 16.43 -3.18
CA GLY A 78 6.93 16.78 -3.49
C GLY A 78 7.31 16.48 -4.94
N ILE A 79 6.85 15.35 -5.46
CA ILE A 79 6.99 14.99 -6.88
C ILE A 79 6.24 15.98 -7.78
N GLY A 80 4.99 16.32 -7.42
CA GLY A 80 4.15 17.27 -8.15
C GLY A 80 4.73 18.68 -8.20
N ALA A 81 5.45 19.10 -7.16
CA ALA A 81 6.19 20.36 -7.10
C ALA A 81 7.49 20.39 -7.94
N GLY A 82 7.84 19.28 -8.61
CA GLY A 82 9.01 19.17 -9.49
C GLY A 82 10.12 18.27 -8.97
N GLY A 83 9.95 17.63 -7.80
CA GLY A 83 10.87 16.63 -7.23
C GLY A 83 10.83 15.28 -7.95
N ARG A 84 11.09 15.28 -9.26
CA ARG A 84 11.07 14.07 -10.10
C ARG A 84 12.44 13.39 -10.21
N THR A 85 13.49 13.99 -9.65
CA THR A 85 14.85 13.43 -9.68
C THR A 85 15.13 12.66 -8.39
N GLY A 86 15.88 11.56 -8.46
CA GLY A 86 16.30 10.81 -7.26
C GLY A 86 17.16 11.64 -6.27
N LEU A 87 17.67 12.79 -6.72
CA LEU A 87 18.45 13.71 -5.88
C LEU A 87 17.60 14.32 -4.77
N THR A 88 16.32 14.63 -5.00
CA THR A 88 15.43 15.14 -3.94
C THR A 88 15.23 14.11 -2.85
N SER A 89 15.06 12.83 -3.20
CA SER A 89 14.92 11.73 -2.23
C SER A 89 16.19 11.54 -1.40
N VAL A 90 17.38 11.66 -2.02
CA VAL A 90 18.67 11.54 -1.30
C VAL A 90 18.89 12.72 -0.34
N VAL A 91 18.57 13.94 -0.77
CA VAL A 91 18.67 15.12 0.10
C VAL A 91 17.72 15.01 1.29
N VAL A 92 16.47 14.59 1.06
CA VAL A 92 15.49 14.36 2.13
C VAL A 92 15.99 13.27 3.09
N ALA A 93 16.51 12.14 2.58
CA ALA A 93 17.07 11.08 3.42
C ALA A 93 18.25 11.59 4.28
N GLY A 94 19.14 12.41 3.70
CA GLY A 94 20.23 13.05 4.44
C GLY A 94 19.75 14.01 5.52
N MET A 95 18.71 14.81 5.24
CA MET A 95 18.09 15.69 6.23
C MET A 95 17.40 14.89 7.35
N PHE A 96 16.74 13.77 7.05
CA PHE A 96 16.16 12.87 8.05
C PHE A 96 17.24 12.20 8.93
N LEU A 97 18.38 11.82 8.35
CA LEU A 97 19.50 11.26 9.10
C LEU A 97 20.09 12.31 10.07
N LEU A 98 20.26 13.54 9.60
CA LEU A 98 20.68 14.66 10.45
C LEU A 98 19.64 14.94 11.55
N SER A 99 18.36 14.93 11.18
CA SER A 99 17.22 15.11 12.08
C SER A 99 17.17 14.05 13.19
N SER A 100 17.55 12.80 12.90
CA SER A 100 17.63 11.72 13.90
C SER A 100 18.56 12.05 15.07
N VAL A 101 19.66 12.76 14.83
CA VAL A 101 20.58 13.24 15.89
C VAL A 101 19.94 14.35 16.73
N PHE A 102 19.06 15.15 16.13
CA PHE A 102 18.28 16.20 16.79
C PHE A 102 16.88 15.72 17.24
N ALA A 103 16.58 14.43 17.15
CA ALA A 103 15.31 13.83 17.57
C ALA A 103 14.82 14.29 18.97
N PRO A 104 15.67 14.43 20.01
CA PRO A 104 15.21 14.92 21.31
C PRO A 104 14.66 16.36 21.29
N PHE A 105 15.10 17.21 20.35
CA PHE A 105 14.55 18.56 20.16
C PHE A 105 13.25 18.56 19.38
N ILE A 106 13.06 17.60 18.47
CA ILE A 106 11.84 17.46 17.68
C ILE A 106 10.70 16.87 18.52
N ALA A 107 11.03 16.01 19.49
CA ALA A 107 10.07 15.45 20.44
C ALA A 107 9.45 16.48 21.40
N ILE A 108 9.96 17.73 21.45
CA ILE A 108 9.35 18.85 22.19
C ILE A 108 8.10 19.38 21.47
N VAL A 109 7.95 19.11 20.16
CA VAL A 109 6.78 19.58 19.40
C VAL A 109 5.52 18.84 19.89
N PRO A 110 4.47 19.57 20.32
CA PRO A 110 3.23 18.95 20.77
C PRO A 110 2.59 18.13 19.65
N THR A 111 2.09 16.93 19.96
CA THR A 111 1.41 16.07 18.98
C THR A 111 0.17 16.73 18.37
N GLN A 112 -0.42 17.70 19.07
CA GLN A 112 -1.54 18.51 18.59
C GLN A 112 -1.17 19.37 17.37
N ALA A 113 0.11 19.76 17.23
CA ALA A 113 0.60 20.51 16.07
C ALA A 113 0.72 19.63 14.82
N LEU A 114 0.91 18.31 15.00
CA LEU A 114 1.01 17.33 13.90
C LEU A 114 -0.37 16.86 13.40
N ALA A 115 -1.39 16.90 14.27
CA ALA A 115 -2.75 16.49 13.95
C ALA A 115 -3.34 17.10 12.67
N PRO A 116 -3.30 18.44 12.43
CA PRO A 116 -3.87 19.02 11.22
C PRO A 116 -3.15 18.56 9.93
N ALA A 117 -1.84 18.33 10.01
CA ALA A 117 -1.09 17.78 8.87
C ALA A 117 -1.55 16.36 8.56
N LEU A 118 -1.65 15.48 9.56
CA LEU A 118 -2.12 14.10 9.38
C LEU A 118 -3.56 14.01 8.87
N ILE A 119 -4.45 14.91 9.31
CA ILE A 119 -5.82 14.99 8.79
C ILE A 119 -5.81 15.34 7.30
N LEU A 120 -5.00 16.32 6.89
CA LEU A 120 -4.92 16.76 5.50
C LEU A 120 -4.36 15.65 4.59
N VAL A 121 -3.36 14.90 5.08
CA VAL A 121 -2.85 13.70 4.39
C VAL A 121 -3.95 12.66 4.22
N GLY A 122 -4.71 12.35 5.28
CA GLY A 122 -5.83 11.41 5.20
C GLY A 122 -6.89 11.82 4.17
N ILE A 123 -7.21 13.13 4.09
CA ILE A 123 -8.11 13.68 3.06
C ILE A 123 -7.51 13.48 1.66
N MET A 124 -6.21 13.68 1.48
CA MET A 124 -5.54 13.41 0.21
C MET A 124 -5.61 11.92 -0.16
N MET A 125 -5.46 10.99 0.79
CA MET A 125 -5.58 9.55 0.52
C MET A 125 -7.01 9.16 0.10
N MET A 126 -8.04 9.79 0.68
CA MET A 126 -9.44 9.54 0.29
C MET A 126 -9.73 9.81 -1.18
N SER A 127 -9.02 10.73 -1.84
CA SER A 127 -9.28 10.98 -3.28
C SER A 127 -8.91 9.80 -4.20
N THR A 128 -8.18 8.79 -3.73
CA THR A 128 -7.93 7.54 -4.49
C THR A 128 -9.21 6.71 -4.62
N PHE A 129 -10.19 6.88 -3.72
CA PHE A 129 -11.50 6.25 -3.86
C PHE A 129 -12.24 6.70 -5.12
N LYS A 130 -11.90 7.86 -5.69
CA LYS A 130 -12.50 8.33 -6.95
C LYS A 130 -12.06 7.51 -8.16
N GLU A 131 -10.91 6.83 -8.09
CA GLU A 131 -10.39 6.01 -9.18
C GLU A 131 -11.07 4.64 -9.26
N ILE A 132 -11.89 4.27 -8.26
CA ILE A 132 -12.64 3.02 -8.25
C ILE A 132 -13.80 3.12 -9.24
N GLU A 133 -13.97 2.11 -10.10
CA GLU A 133 -15.14 1.99 -10.99
C GLU A 133 -16.38 1.61 -10.17
N TRP A 134 -17.07 2.62 -9.63
CA TRP A 134 -18.26 2.44 -8.80
C TRP A 134 -19.46 1.86 -9.55
N GLU A 135 -19.47 1.96 -10.89
CA GLU A 135 -20.53 1.40 -11.73
C GLU A 135 -20.40 -0.13 -11.89
N ASP A 136 -19.19 -0.68 -11.76
CA ASP A 136 -18.98 -2.13 -11.77
C ASP A 136 -19.07 -2.69 -10.35
N LEU A 137 -20.21 -3.32 -10.05
CA LEU A 137 -20.43 -4.04 -8.78
C LEU A 137 -19.33 -5.07 -8.47
N SER A 138 -18.63 -5.59 -9.48
CA SER A 138 -17.53 -6.53 -9.29
C SER A 138 -16.27 -5.91 -8.67
N GLN A 139 -16.14 -4.59 -8.72
CA GLN A 139 -15.04 -3.82 -8.14
C GLN A 139 -15.51 -2.95 -6.96
N ALA A 140 -16.72 -2.38 -7.06
CA ALA A 140 -17.29 -1.51 -6.04
C ALA A 140 -17.56 -2.24 -4.71
N VAL A 141 -18.14 -3.46 -4.76
CA VAL A 141 -18.49 -4.22 -3.55
C VAL A 141 -17.24 -4.63 -2.75
N PRO A 142 -16.18 -5.21 -3.38
CA PRO A 142 -14.95 -5.54 -2.67
C PRO A 142 -14.25 -4.31 -2.07
N ALA A 143 -14.16 -3.21 -2.81
CA ALA A 143 -13.52 -1.99 -2.34
C ALA A 143 -14.27 -1.36 -1.16
N PHE A 144 -15.60 -1.34 -1.22
CA PHE A 144 -16.44 -0.86 -0.14
C PHE A 144 -16.30 -1.72 1.13
N MET A 145 -16.37 -3.05 0.99
CA MET A 145 -16.17 -3.96 2.12
C MET A 145 -14.77 -3.86 2.72
N ALA A 146 -13.73 -3.74 1.89
CA ALA A 146 -12.37 -3.54 2.37
C ALA A 146 -12.26 -2.28 3.24
N SER A 147 -12.81 -1.16 2.77
CA SER A 147 -12.75 0.13 3.48
C SER A 147 -13.50 0.11 4.81
N ILE A 148 -14.68 -0.52 4.87
CA ILE A 148 -15.47 -0.65 6.09
C ILE A 148 -14.76 -1.57 7.07
N VAL A 149 -14.33 -2.76 6.65
CA VAL A 149 -13.69 -3.72 7.55
C VAL A 149 -12.38 -3.15 8.09
N MET A 150 -11.60 -2.46 7.26
CA MET A 150 -10.39 -1.76 7.71
C MET A 150 -10.69 -0.75 8.82
N GLY A 151 -11.73 0.08 8.65
CA GLY A 151 -12.12 1.10 9.62
C GLY A 151 -12.69 0.52 10.92
N PHE A 152 -13.52 -0.51 10.84
CA PHE A 152 -14.15 -1.12 12.03
C PHE A 152 -13.21 -2.02 12.82
N VAL A 153 -12.29 -2.72 12.14
CA VAL A 153 -11.36 -3.66 12.78
C VAL A 153 -10.07 -2.97 13.25
N TYR A 154 -9.87 -1.69 12.90
CA TYR A 154 -8.64 -0.91 13.19
C TYR A 154 -7.35 -1.64 12.78
N ASN A 155 -7.44 -2.50 11.77
CA ASN A 155 -6.35 -3.33 11.32
C ASN A 155 -6.35 -3.41 9.79
N ILE A 156 -5.27 -2.89 9.21
CA ILE A 156 -5.07 -2.80 7.77
C ILE A 156 -5.08 -4.19 7.13
N SER A 157 -4.38 -5.15 7.75
CA SER A 157 -4.27 -6.52 7.26
C SER A 157 -5.63 -7.21 7.14
N TYR A 158 -6.51 -7.04 8.14
CA TYR A 158 -7.86 -7.61 8.08
C TYR A 158 -8.77 -6.92 7.07
N GLY A 159 -8.62 -5.61 6.88
CA GLY A 159 -9.32 -4.86 5.84
C GLY A 159 -8.94 -5.32 4.43
N ILE A 160 -7.64 -5.46 4.15
CA ILE A 160 -7.14 -5.97 2.87
C ILE A 160 -7.58 -7.42 2.64
N ALA A 161 -7.51 -8.27 3.68
CA ALA A 161 -7.97 -9.66 3.60
C ALA A 161 -9.46 -9.74 3.24
N ALA A 162 -10.32 -8.95 3.89
CA ALA A 162 -11.74 -8.89 3.56
C ALA A 162 -11.96 -8.43 2.12
N GLY A 163 -11.24 -7.39 1.66
CA GLY A 163 -11.27 -6.93 0.28
C GLY A 163 -11.00 -8.05 -0.73
N PHE A 164 -9.95 -8.85 -0.53
CA PHE A 164 -9.64 -9.97 -1.40
C PHE A 164 -10.65 -11.11 -1.35
N ILE A 165 -11.17 -11.43 -0.16
CA ILE A 165 -12.22 -12.44 0.00
C ILE A 165 -13.48 -12.02 -0.76
N PHE A 166 -13.94 -10.78 -0.57
CA PHE A 166 -15.11 -10.26 -1.29
C PHE A 166 -14.86 -10.14 -2.79
N TYR A 167 -13.64 -9.78 -3.23
CA TYR A 167 -13.28 -9.74 -4.64
C TYR A 167 -13.37 -11.12 -5.30
N CYS A 168 -12.75 -12.13 -4.69
CA CYS A 168 -12.83 -13.50 -5.18
C CYS A 168 -14.28 -14.02 -5.15
N LEU A 169 -15.02 -13.74 -4.08
CA LEU A 169 -16.41 -14.18 -3.93
C LEU A 169 -17.32 -13.58 -5.01
N ILE A 170 -17.23 -12.27 -5.26
CA ILE A 170 -18.05 -11.60 -6.25
C ILE A 170 -17.68 -12.04 -7.67
N LYS A 171 -16.39 -12.16 -8.00
CA LYS A 171 -15.96 -12.69 -9.31
C LYS A 171 -16.39 -14.15 -9.51
N LEU A 172 -16.45 -14.95 -8.43
CA LEU A 172 -16.95 -16.33 -8.46
C LEU A 172 -18.47 -16.39 -8.70
N ILE A 173 -19.25 -15.55 -8.01
CA ILE A 173 -20.71 -15.46 -8.20
C ILE A 173 -21.06 -14.90 -9.59
N THR A 174 -20.28 -13.95 -10.09
CA THR A 174 -20.49 -13.31 -11.41
C THR A 174 -19.98 -14.19 -12.57
N GLY A 175 -19.42 -15.37 -12.29
CA GLY A 175 -18.89 -16.30 -13.30
C GLY A 175 -17.60 -15.85 -13.99
N LYS A 176 -16.99 -14.73 -13.55
CA LYS A 176 -15.74 -14.16 -14.08
C LYS A 176 -14.51 -14.75 -13.41
N VAL A 177 -14.49 -16.06 -13.16
CA VAL A 177 -13.42 -16.75 -12.41
C VAL A 177 -12.07 -16.66 -13.12
N LYS A 178 -12.07 -16.54 -14.46
CA LYS A 178 -10.84 -16.43 -15.27
C LYS A 178 -10.09 -15.10 -15.12
N GLU A 179 -10.72 -14.07 -14.55
CA GLU A 179 -10.07 -12.78 -14.29
C GLU A 179 -9.33 -12.77 -12.93
N ILE A 180 -9.47 -13.83 -12.12
CA ILE A 180 -8.78 -13.93 -10.84
C ILE A 180 -7.34 -14.37 -11.11
N HIS A 181 -6.39 -13.47 -10.84
CA HIS A 181 -4.98 -13.81 -10.94
C HIS A 181 -4.63 -14.93 -9.93
N PRO A 182 -3.88 -15.98 -10.32
CA PRO A 182 -3.60 -17.13 -9.45
C PRO A 182 -2.98 -16.75 -8.10
N VAL A 183 -2.14 -15.71 -8.09
CA VAL A 183 -1.52 -15.17 -6.87
C VAL A 183 -2.58 -14.64 -5.90
N LEU A 184 -3.59 -13.93 -6.40
CA LEU A 184 -4.66 -13.35 -5.58
C LEU A 184 -5.54 -14.45 -4.97
N ALA A 185 -5.78 -15.54 -5.71
CA ALA A 185 -6.48 -16.72 -5.19
C ALA A 185 -5.68 -17.42 -4.07
N ILE A 186 -4.38 -17.64 -4.26
CA ILE A 186 -3.51 -18.26 -3.24
C ILE A 186 -3.47 -17.41 -1.97
N VAL A 187 -3.29 -16.10 -2.11
CA VAL A 187 -3.28 -15.15 -0.98
C VAL A 187 -4.62 -15.15 -0.24
N THR A 188 -5.73 -15.11 -0.98
CA THR A 188 -7.08 -15.15 -0.39
C THR A 188 -7.31 -16.45 0.39
N ILE A 189 -6.90 -17.59 -0.16
CA ILE A 189 -6.98 -18.89 0.53
C ILE A 189 -6.11 -18.87 1.80
N GLY A 190 -4.90 -18.29 1.74
CA GLY A 190 -4.04 -18.11 2.89
C GLY A 190 -4.68 -17.28 4.00
N PHE A 191 -5.36 -16.19 3.66
CA PHE A 191 -6.10 -15.36 4.63
C PHE A 191 -7.32 -16.08 5.20
N ILE A 192 -8.07 -16.82 4.38
CA ILE A 192 -9.20 -17.63 4.85
C ILE A 192 -8.72 -18.70 5.84
N LEU A 193 -7.63 -19.42 5.52
CA LEU A 193 -7.03 -20.39 6.43
C LEU A 193 -6.58 -19.73 7.75
N ASN A 194 -6.03 -18.52 7.68
CA ASN A 194 -5.67 -17.75 8.87
C ASN A 194 -6.89 -17.44 9.73
N PHE A 195 -7.97 -16.92 9.14
CA PHE A 195 -9.22 -16.66 9.85
C PHE A 195 -9.83 -17.92 10.46
N VAL A 196 -9.83 -19.04 9.74
CA VAL A 196 -10.38 -20.32 10.24
C VAL A 196 -9.56 -20.86 11.40
N ILE A 197 -8.24 -20.82 11.32
CA ILE A 197 -7.36 -21.25 12.42
C ILE A 197 -7.53 -20.34 13.64
N LEU A 198 -7.61 -19.03 13.43
CA LEU A 198 -7.77 -18.04 14.49
C LEU A 198 -9.16 -18.09 15.14
N ALA A 199 -10.19 -18.52 14.39
CA ALA A 199 -11.54 -18.76 14.93
C ALA A 199 -11.68 -20.13 15.61
N SER A 200 -10.79 -21.08 15.31
CA SER A 200 -10.76 -22.43 15.87
C SER A 200 -9.93 -22.53 17.15
N LEU A 201 -9.24 -21.46 17.55
CA LEU A 201 -8.31 -21.40 18.67
C LEU A 201 -8.83 -20.42 19.72
#